data_AF-A0A259MU76-F1
#
_entry.id   AF-A0A259MU76-F1
#
_cell.length_a   1.000
_cell.length_b   1.000
_cell.length_c   1.000
_cell.angle_alpha   90.00
_cell.angle_beta   90.00
_cell.angle_gamma   90.00
#
_symmetry.space_group_name_H-M   'P 1'
#
loop_
_entity.id
_entity.type
_entity.pdbx_description
1 polymer ?
#
loop_
_entity_poly.entity_id
_entity_poly.type
_entity_poly.pdbx_seq_one_letter_code
_entity_poly.pdbx_strand_id
1 'polypeptide(L)'
;MAFNRGELDTAAFQAMKAVEVAVRAAARLPDDLVGVKLMRAAFRPDDGPLVDGEMEAGEKQARMDLFAGAVGSFKNPHSHRDVELKDPSEAIEIVMLANHLLRIIDHRKASAKKG
;
A
#
# COMPACT_ATOMS: atom_id res chain seq x y z
N MET A 1 -26.78 -16.19 7.27
CA MET A 1 -25.45 -16.01 6.63
C MET A 1 -24.63 -14.97 7.40
N ALA A 2 -23.88 -15.40 8.43
CA ALA A 2 -23.04 -14.53 9.26
C ALA A 2 -21.53 -14.73 9.02
N PHE A 3 -21.17 -15.80 8.29
CA PHE A 3 -19.77 -16.18 8.02
C PHE A 3 -19.06 -15.21 7.06
N ASN A 4 -19.77 -14.58 6.11
CA ASN A 4 -19.16 -13.70 5.10
C ASN A 4 -18.65 -12.36 5.62
N ARG A 5 -19.07 -11.85 6.79
CA ARG A 5 -18.78 -10.45 7.16
C ARG A 5 -17.38 -10.26 7.72
N GLY A 6 -16.98 -11.07 8.70
CA GLY A 6 -15.62 -11.00 9.27
C GLY A 6 -14.51 -11.40 8.29
N GLU A 7 -14.85 -12.18 7.26
CA GLU A 7 -13.92 -12.56 6.19
C GLU A 7 -13.59 -11.39 5.26
N LEU A 8 -14.52 -10.46 5.04
CA LEU A 8 -14.33 -9.31 4.15
C LEU A 8 -13.36 -8.29 4.75
N ASP A 9 -13.55 -7.95 6.03
CA ASP A 9 -12.62 -7.11 6.80
C ASP A 9 -11.21 -7.70 6.82
N THR A 10 -11.14 -9.01 7.08
CA THR A 10 -9.89 -9.73 7.09
C THR A 10 -9.23 -9.68 5.70
N ALA A 11 -9.98 -9.90 4.62
CA ALA A 11 -9.44 -9.88 3.26
C ALA A 11 -8.88 -8.50 2.89
N ALA A 12 -9.63 -7.42 3.14
CA ALA A 12 -9.19 -6.05 2.88
C ALA A 12 -7.93 -5.71 3.69
N PHE A 13 -7.92 -6.02 4.99
CA PHE A 13 -6.78 -5.79 5.86
C PHE A 13 -5.54 -6.58 5.42
N GLN A 14 -5.68 -7.87 5.11
CA GLN A 14 -4.56 -8.71 4.67
C GLN A 14 -4.00 -8.23 3.32
N ALA A 15 -4.86 -7.81 2.40
CA ALA A 15 -4.44 -7.26 1.12
C ALA A 15 -3.61 -5.98 1.30
N MET A 16 -4.06 -5.05 2.14
CA MET A 16 -3.32 -3.81 2.43
C MET A 16 -2.05 -4.06 3.26
N LYS A 17 -2.07 -5.04 4.16
CA LYS A 17 -0.86 -5.50 4.85
C LYS A 17 0.17 -6.07 3.87
N ALA A 18 -0.27 -6.81 2.84
CA ALA A 18 0.62 -7.32 1.81
C ALA A 18 1.30 -6.19 1.03
N VAL A 19 0.59 -5.10 0.72
CA VAL A 19 1.19 -3.89 0.13
C VAL A 19 2.29 -3.34 1.03
N GLU A 20 2.04 -3.19 2.33
CA GLU A 20 3.04 -2.69 3.28
C GLU A 20 4.30 -3.55 3.35
N VAL A 21 4.13 -4.88 3.45
CA VAL A 21 5.25 -5.83 3.46
C VAL A 21 6.03 -5.76 2.14
N ALA A 22 5.34 -5.71 1.00
CA ALA A 22 5.97 -5.64 -0.31
C ALA A 22 6.78 -4.34 -0.50
N VAL A 23 6.24 -3.20 -0.05
CA VAL A 23 6.95 -1.91 -0.06
C VAL A 23 8.19 -1.98 0.82
N ARG A 24 8.08 -2.49 2.06
CA ARG A 24 9.23 -2.61 2.96
C ARG A 24 10.34 -3.45 2.36
N ALA A 25 9.99 -4.63 1.85
CA ALA A 25 10.94 -5.54 1.25
C ALA A 25 11.63 -4.93 0.01
N ALA A 26 10.88 -4.19 -0.81
CA ALA A 26 11.43 -3.52 -1.98
C ALA A 26 12.35 -2.36 -1.61
N ALA A 27 11.94 -1.54 -0.63
CA ALA A 27 12.65 -0.34 -0.20
C ALA A 27 13.84 -0.63 0.71
N ARG A 28 13.94 -1.85 1.28
CA ARG A 28 14.95 -2.24 2.28
C ARG A 28 15.00 -1.29 3.49
N LEU A 29 13.83 -0.85 3.92
CA LEU A 29 13.67 0.07 5.05
C LEU A 29 13.53 -0.69 6.38
N PRO A 30 13.91 -0.06 7.50
CA PRO A 30 13.86 -0.69 8.83
C PRO A 30 12.42 -0.97 9.29
N ASP A 31 12.31 -1.92 10.24
CA ASP A 31 11.01 -2.46 10.65
C ASP A 31 10.15 -1.52 11.51
N ASP A 32 10.77 -0.50 12.08
CA ASP A 32 10.14 0.58 12.86
C ASP A 32 9.31 1.54 12.00
N LEU A 33 9.56 1.59 10.69
CA LEU A 33 8.73 2.31 9.74
C LEU A 33 7.52 1.49 9.32
N VAL A 34 6.35 1.89 9.80
CA VAL A 34 5.05 1.25 9.53
C VAL A 34 4.04 2.22 8.92
N GLY A 35 3.04 1.68 8.22
CA GLY A 35 1.91 2.42 7.70
C GLY A 35 2.32 3.59 6.81
N VAL A 36 1.71 4.74 7.05
CA VAL A 36 1.96 5.99 6.32
C VAL A 36 3.44 6.41 6.36
N LYS A 37 4.13 6.21 7.48
CA LYS A 37 5.55 6.58 7.61
C LYS A 37 6.42 5.77 6.66
N LEU A 38 6.16 4.47 6.54
CA LEU A 38 6.85 3.61 5.59
C LEU A 38 6.62 4.06 4.14
N MET A 39 5.36 4.33 3.77
CA MET A 39 5.02 4.74 2.40
C MET A 39 5.70 6.05 2.02
N ARG A 40 5.69 7.03 2.93
CA ARG A 40 6.35 8.33 2.72
C ARG A 40 7.87 8.21 2.65
N ALA A 41 8.48 7.33 3.43
CA ALA A 41 9.91 7.08 3.34
C ALA A 41 10.29 6.36 2.03
N ALA A 42 9.51 5.36 1.61
CA ALA A 42 9.80 4.56 0.43
C ALA A 42 9.66 5.34 -0.88
N PHE A 43 8.65 6.22 -0.98
CA PHE A 43 8.33 6.97 -2.19
C PHE A 43 8.66 8.46 -2.11
N ARG A 44 9.53 8.87 -1.17
CA ARG A 44 9.94 10.26 -1.02
C ARG A 44 10.40 10.85 -2.38
N PRO A 45 9.88 11.99 -2.84
CA PRO A 45 10.12 12.49 -4.20
C PRO A 45 11.59 12.70 -4.56
N ASP A 46 12.40 13.11 -3.58
CA ASP A 46 13.78 13.50 -3.82
C ASP A 46 14.75 12.30 -3.84
N ASP A 47 14.60 11.39 -2.88
CA ASP A 47 15.58 10.32 -2.60
C ASP A 47 14.94 9.03 -2.07
N GLY A 48 13.63 8.84 -2.27
CA GLY A 48 12.93 7.63 -1.87
C GLY A 48 13.41 6.40 -2.65
N PRO A 49 13.67 5.25 -2.02
CA PRO A 49 14.23 4.07 -2.69
C PRO A 49 13.33 3.46 -3.77
N LEU A 50 12.03 3.78 -3.78
CA LEU A 50 11.06 3.32 -4.79
C LEU A 50 10.54 4.45 -5.70
N VAL A 51 11.11 5.65 -5.59
CA VAL A 51 10.75 6.77 -6.47
C VAL A 51 11.20 6.49 -7.90
N ASP A 52 10.42 6.95 -8.88
CA ASP A 52 10.90 6.97 -10.26
C ASP A 52 11.73 8.24 -10.46
N GLY A 53 12.97 8.09 -10.93
CA GLY A 53 13.81 9.23 -11.27
C GLY A 53 13.23 10.04 -12.44
N GLU A 54 12.59 9.35 -13.38
CA GLU A 54 12.16 9.90 -14.68
C GLU A 54 10.80 10.60 -14.65
N MET A 55 10.03 10.43 -13.58
CA MET A 55 8.72 11.08 -13.41
C MET A 55 8.87 12.57 -13.10
N GLU A 56 7.87 13.38 -13.47
CA GLU A 56 7.82 14.79 -13.06
C GLU A 56 7.59 14.90 -11.54
N ALA A 57 8.05 15.99 -10.91
CA ALA A 57 8.02 16.15 -9.45
C ALA A 57 6.61 16.01 -8.85
N GLY A 58 5.59 16.58 -9.51
CA GLY A 58 4.19 16.43 -9.12
C GLY A 58 3.71 14.98 -9.18
N GLU A 59 4.16 14.21 -10.17
CA GLU A 59 3.80 12.79 -10.27
C GLU A 59 4.50 11.93 -9.21
N LYS A 60 5.75 12.26 -8.84
CA LYS A 60 6.47 11.60 -7.74
C LYS A 60 5.70 11.80 -6.42
N GLN A 61 5.29 13.04 -6.17
CA GLN A 61 4.49 13.41 -4.99
C GLN A 61 3.14 12.68 -5.00
N ALA A 62 2.42 12.71 -6.12
CA ALA A 62 1.13 12.02 -6.24
C ALA A 62 1.24 10.51 -6.00
N ARG A 63 2.33 9.88 -6.46
CA ARG A 63 2.57 8.45 -6.21
C ARG A 63 2.79 8.17 -4.74
N MET A 64 3.59 8.98 -4.05
CA MET A 64 3.78 8.86 -2.60
C MET A 64 2.44 9.02 -1.86
N ASP A 65 1.64 10.02 -2.23
CA ASP A 65 0.36 10.32 -1.59
C ASP A 65 -0.67 9.22 -1.84
N LEU A 66 -0.69 8.60 -3.03
CA LEU A 66 -1.54 7.45 -3.33
C LEU A 66 -1.25 6.27 -2.38
N PHE A 67 0.03 5.89 -2.22
CA PHE A 67 0.40 4.79 -1.34
C PHE A 67 0.14 5.11 0.13
N ALA A 68 0.51 6.31 0.57
CA ALA A 68 0.29 6.78 1.93
C ALA A 68 -1.22 6.85 2.26
N GLY A 69 -2.01 7.39 1.34
CA GLY A 69 -3.46 7.50 1.46
C GLY A 69 -4.14 6.14 1.51
N ALA A 70 -3.82 5.23 0.57
CA ALA A 70 -4.42 3.90 0.55
C ALA A 70 -4.17 3.13 1.86
N VAL A 71 -2.91 3.06 2.32
CA VAL A 71 -2.57 2.36 3.58
C VAL A 71 -3.16 3.06 4.80
N GLY A 72 -3.11 4.40 4.82
CA GLY A 72 -3.71 5.21 5.87
C GLY A 72 -5.22 5.06 5.98
N SER A 73 -5.92 4.84 4.86
CA SER A 73 -7.38 4.71 4.81
C SER A 73 -7.87 3.29 5.04
N PHE A 74 -7.16 2.27 4.55
CA PHE A 74 -7.70 0.90 4.49
C PHE A 74 -6.93 -0.12 5.33
N LYS A 75 -5.74 0.21 5.85
CA LYS A 75 -5.04 -0.66 6.83
C LYS A 75 -5.17 -0.10 8.25
N ASN A 76 -4.91 1.19 8.42
CA ASN A 76 -4.81 1.80 9.74
C ASN A 76 -6.14 1.80 10.51
N PRO A 77 -7.31 2.08 9.90
CA PRO A 77 -8.57 2.03 10.63
C PRO A 77 -8.87 0.62 11.16
N HIS A 78 -8.70 -0.42 10.33
CA HIS A 78 -8.82 -1.82 10.75
C HIS A 78 -7.77 -2.26 11.79
N SER A 79 -6.65 -1.53 11.93
CA SER A 79 -5.62 -1.81 12.94
C SER A 79 -5.89 -1.12 14.28
N HIS A 80 -6.72 -0.06 14.30
CA HIS A 80 -6.91 0.81 15.47
C HIS A 80 -8.35 0.86 15.97
N ARG A 81 -9.33 0.41 15.17
CA ARG A 81 -10.76 0.38 15.47
C ARG A 81 -11.37 -0.89 14.87
N ASP A 82 -12.40 -1.42 15.52
CA ASP A 82 -13.27 -2.43 14.89
C ASP A 82 -14.05 -1.75 13.76
N VAL A 83 -13.49 -1.78 12.56
CA VAL A 83 -14.15 -1.38 11.33
C VAL A 83 -14.85 -2.62 10.79
N GLU A 84 -16.18 -2.58 10.76
CA GLU A 84 -17.01 -3.61 10.13
C GLU A 84 -17.34 -3.18 8.69
N LEU A 85 -16.69 -3.80 7.69
CA LEU A 85 -17.11 -3.71 6.30
C LEU A 85 -18.40 -4.50 6.12
N LYS A 86 -19.47 -3.76 5.83
CA LYS A 86 -20.82 -4.33 5.66
C LYS A 86 -21.12 -4.67 4.21
N ASP A 87 -20.42 -4.04 3.27
CA ASP A 87 -20.58 -4.24 1.83
C ASP A 87 -19.44 -5.12 1.28
N PRO A 88 -19.74 -6.33 0.77
CA PRO A 88 -18.76 -7.15 0.07
C PRO A 88 -18.10 -6.48 -1.13
N SER A 89 -18.80 -5.56 -1.80
CA SER A 89 -18.29 -4.83 -2.96
C SER A 89 -17.12 -3.93 -2.56
N GLU A 90 -17.25 -3.21 -1.43
CA GLU A 90 -16.20 -2.35 -0.90
C GLU A 90 -14.92 -3.15 -0.56
N ALA A 91 -15.07 -4.33 0.04
CA ALA A 91 -13.93 -5.20 0.32
C ALA A 91 -13.23 -5.68 -0.96
N ILE A 92 -13.99 -6.03 -2.00
CA ILE A 92 -13.44 -6.40 -3.31
C ILE A 92 -12.69 -5.23 -3.94
N GLU A 93 -13.24 -4.01 -3.89
CA GLU A 93 -12.60 -2.80 -4.41
C GLU A 93 -11.27 -2.51 -3.71
N ILE A 94 -11.23 -2.63 -2.38
CA ILE A 94 -9.99 -2.47 -1.59
C ILE A 94 -8.96 -3.54 -1.98
N VAL A 95 -9.37 -4.80 -2.15
CA VAL A 95 -8.48 -5.87 -2.59
C VAL A 95 -7.96 -5.61 -4.01
N MET A 96 -8.80 -5.14 -4.91
CA MET A 96 -8.39 -4.79 -6.28
C MET A 96 -7.42 -3.61 -6.29
N LEU A 97 -7.64 -2.59 -5.45
CA LEU A 97 -6.71 -1.49 -5.25
C LEU A 97 -5.36 -1.99 -4.73
N ALA A 98 -5.35 -2.83 -3.71
CA ALA A 98 -4.13 -3.42 -3.17
C ALA A 98 -3.36 -4.19 -4.24
N ASN A 99 -4.06 -4.99 -5.06
CA ASN A 99 -3.45 -5.70 -6.19
C ASN A 99 -2.85 -4.75 -7.23
N HIS A 100 -3.50 -3.62 -7.51
CA HIS A 100 -2.95 -2.61 -8.40
C HIS A 100 -1.67 -1.98 -7.84
N LEU A 101 -1.65 -1.66 -6.54
CA LEU A 101 -0.45 -1.14 -5.85
C LEU A 101 0.71 -2.14 -5.85
N LEU A 102 0.44 -3.43 -5.65
CA LEU A 102 1.45 -4.50 -5.73
C LEU A 102 2.08 -4.58 -7.12
N ARG A 103 1.28 -4.50 -8.19
CA ARG A 103 1.81 -4.47 -9.56
C ARG A 103 2.72 -3.28 -9.83
N ILE A 104 2.38 -2.10 -9.28
CA ILE A 104 3.26 -0.92 -9.36
C ILE A 104 4.62 -1.22 -8.72
N ILE A 105 4.64 -1.85 -7.54
CA ILE A 105 5.89 -2.21 -6.84
C ILE A 105 6.71 -3.20 -7.68
N ASP A 106 6.07 -4.21 -8.26
CA ASP A 106 6.78 -5.22 -9.07
C ASP A 106 7.41 -4.62 -10.33
N HIS A 107 6.73 -3.68 -10.98
CA HIS A 107 7.30 -2.92 -12.10
C HIS A 107 8.54 -2.13 -11.66
N ARG A 108 8.55 -1.56 -10.44
CA ARG A 108 9.70 -0.82 -9.90
C ARG A 108 10.88 -1.73 -9.56
N LYS A 109 10.63 -2.91 -8.99
CA LYS A 109 11.67 -3.92 -8.76
C LYS A 109 12.33 -4.38 -10.05
N ALA A 110 11.55 -4.52 -11.12
CA ALA A 110 12.06 -4.94 -12.43
C ALA A 110 12.95 -3.86 -13.07
N SER A 111 12.58 -2.59 -12.94
CA SER A 111 13.39 -1.47 -13.44
C SER A 111 14.71 -1.30 -12.67
N ALA A 112 14.70 -1.46 -11.34
CA ALA A 112 15.90 -1.36 -10.51
C ALA A 112 16.94 -2.47 -10.74
N LYS A 113 16.58 -3.58 -11.41
CA LYS A 113 17.50 -4.66 -11.79
C LYS A 113 18.18 -4.46 -13.15
N LYS A 114 17.74 -3.46 -13.94
CA LYS A 114 18.22 -3.21 -15.31
C LYS A 114 19.23 -2.06 -15.41
N GLY A 115 19.49 -1.34 -14.32
CA GLY A 115 20.59 -0.37 -14.20
C GLY A 115 21.73 -0.96 -13.40
#